data_AF-A0A5D4R6N4-F1
#
_entry.id   AF-A0A5D4R6N4-F1
#
_cell.length_a   1.000
_cell.length_b   1.000
_cell.length_c   1.000
_cell.angle_alpha   90.00
_cell.angle_beta   90.00
_cell.angle_gamma   90.00
#
_symmetry.space_group_name_H-M   'P 1'
#
loop_
_entity.id
_entity.type
_entity.pdbx_description
1 polymer ?
#
loop_
_entity_poly.entity_id
_entity_poly.type
_entity_poly.pdbx_seq_one_letter_code
_entity_poly.pdbx_strand_id
1 'polypeptide(L)'
;MSKLSAFIIRKTPSGILAVRKDREESLPKKRFIDDMDAAFQDGKYVSPNEGPPRVKFRDMNNYCKQVGKKPVELTDEEMEQFRF
;
A
#
# COMPACT_ATOMS: atom_id res chain seq x y z
N MET A 1 -16.72 -9.01 30.18
CA MET A 1 -15.33 -8.50 30.25
C MET A 1 -15.33 -6.98 30.09
N SER A 2 -14.59 -6.26 30.93
CA SER A 2 -14.54 -4.78 30.90
C SER A 2 -13.92 -4.29 29.58
N LYS A 3 -14.56 -3.30 28.92
CA LYS A 3 -14.07 -2.68 27.68
C LYS A 3 -12.70 -1.99 27.82
N LEU A 4 -12.26 -1.74 29.06
CA LEU A 4 -10.99 -1.07 29.36
C LEU A 4 -9.78 -2.01 29.37
N SER A 5 -9.98 -3.34 29.39
CA SER A 5 -8.86 -4.30 29.41
C SER A 5 -8.02 -4.31 28.13
N ALA A 6 -8.55 -3.73 27.04
CA ALA A 6 -7.88 -3.58 25.75
C ALA A 6 -6.83 -2.44 25.74
N PHE A 7 -6.78 -1.61 26.78
CA PHE A 7 -5.92 -0.44 26.84
C PHE A 7 -4.82 -0.58 27.90
N ILE A 8 -3.64 -0.06 27.56
CA ILE A 8 -2.50 0.18 28.44
C ILE A 8 -2.55 1.66 28.79
N ILE A 9 -2.68 1.97 30.08
CA ILE A 9 -2.75 3.35 30.58
C ILE A 9 -1.41 3.71 31.20
N ARG A 10 -0.75 4.75 30.68
CA ARG A 10 0.53 5.29 31.15
C ARG A 10 0.35 6.72 31.64
N LYS A 11 1.02 7.11 32.73
CA LYS A 11 1.13 8.51 33.14
C LYS A 11 2.35 9.13 32.43
N THR A 12 2.13 10.25 31.75
CA THR A 12 3.15 11.06 31.10
C THR A 12 3.23 12.43 31.79
N PRO A 13 4.31 13.20 31.60
CA PRO A 13 4.41 14.56 32.13
C PRO A 13 3.26 15.48 31.66
N SER A 14 2.71 15.19 30.48
CA SER A 14 1.58 15.90 29.87
C SER A 14 0.19 15.37 30.26
N GLY A 15 0.09 14.29 31.06
CA GLY A 15 -1.19 13.74 31.50
C GLY A 15 -1.27 12.21 31.48
N ILE A 16 -2.40 11.66 31.02
CA ILE A 16 -2.64 10.23 30.94
C ILE A 16 -2.72 9.82 29.47
N LEU A 17 -1.87 8.87 29.07
CA LEU A 17 -1.89 8.27 27.75
C LEU A 17 -2.53 6.89 27.82
N ALA A 18 -3.59 6.66 27.05
CA ALA A 18 -4.19 5.35 26.86
C ALA A 18 -3.86 4.83 25.46
N VAL A 19 -3.13 3.72 25.38
CA VAL A 19 -2.74 3.05 24.12
C VAL A 19 -3.43 1.70 24.05
N ARG A 20 -3.97 1.31 22.90
CA ARG A 20 -4.50 -0.05 22.75
C ARG A 20 -3.38 -1.07 22.63
N LYS A 21 -3.56 -2.25 23.22
CA LYS A 21 -2.56 -3.33 23.26
C LYS A 21 -2.15 -3.81 21.86
N ASP A 22 -3.12 -3.98 20.97
CA ASP A 22 -2.92 -4.37 19.56
C ASP A 22 -2.00 -3.41 18.81
N ARG A 23 -2.15 -2.09 19.05
CA ARG A 23 -1.33 -1.06 18.43
C ARG A 23 0.10 -1.03 18.96
N GLU A 24 0.30 -1.30 20.25
CA GLU A 24 1.65 -1.38 20.83
C GLU A 24 2.43 -2.58 20.24
N GLU A 25 1.75 -3.70 20.00
CA GLU A 25 2.33 -4.90 19.38
C GLU A 25 2.59 -4.71 17.88
N SER A 26 1.73 -3.95 17.18
CA SER A 26 1.87 -3.69 15.74
C SER A 26 2.84 -2.55 15.41
N LEU A 27 3.25 -1.74 16.39
CA LEU A 27 4.22 -0.67 16.14
C LEU A 27 5.59 -1.29 15.84
N PRO A 28 6.21 -0.97 14.69
CA PRO A 28 7.54 -1.45 14.41
C PRO A 28 8.48 -0.99 15.53
N LYS A 29 9.15 -1.95 16.19
CA LYS A 29 10.27 -1.64 17.10
C LYS A 29 11.20 -0.70 16.33
N LYS A 30 11.53 0.45 16.91
CA LYS A 30 12.29 1.57 16.29
C LYS A 30 13.37 1.14 15.28
N ARG A 31 14.04 0.01 15.53
CA ARG A 31 15.00 -0.65 14.65
C ARG A 31 14.53 -0.88 13.21
N PHE A 32 13.25 -1.14 12.93
CA PHE A 32 12.79 -1.37 11.55
C PHE A 32 12.96 -0.14 10.65
N ILE A 33 12.72 1.05 11.20
CA ILE A 33 12.89 2.31 10.44
C ILE A 33 14.38 2.58 10.25
N ASP A 34 15.18 2.42 11.31
CA ASP A 34 16.64 2.58 11.26
C ASP A 34 17.29 1.62 10.25
N ASP A 35 16.84 0.36 10.20
CA ASP A 35 17.33 -0.66 9.26
C ASP A 35 16.95 -0.32 7.81
N MET A 36 15.76 0.25 7.58
CA MET A 36 15.30 0.69 6.26
C MET A 36 16.04 1.94 5.78
N ASP A 37 16.28 2.89 6.67
CA ASP A 37 17.04 4.11 6.37
C ASP A 37 18.52 3.79 6.10
N ALA A 38 19.10 2.82 6.82
CA ALA A 38 20.45 2.32 6.57
C ALA A 38 20.57 1.56 5.24
N ALA A 39 19.55 0.78 4.87
CA ALA A 39 19.53 0.02 3.63
C ALA A 39 19.30 0.88 2.38
N PHE A 40 18.66 2.05 2.51
CA PHE A 40 18.27 2.90 1.39
C PHE A 40 18.53 4.38 1.67
N GLN A 41 19.79 4.80 1.48
CA GLN A 41 20.27 6.17 1.73
C GLN A 41 19.50 7.27 0.96
N ASP A 42 18.90 6.94 -0.18
CA ASP A 42 18.15 7.89 -1.02
C ASP A 42 16.70 8.14 -0.54
N GLY A 43 16.21 7.40 0.46
CA GLY A 43 14.84 7.55 1.00
C GLY A 43 13.71 7.27 0.01
N LYS A 44 14.02 6.66 -1.14
CA LYS A 44 13.05 6.30 -2.19
C LYS A 44 12.62 4.85 -2.02
N TYR A 45 11.42 4.65 -1.50
CA TYR A 45 10.80 3.34 -1.42
C TYR A 45 10.03 3.03 -2.71
N VAL A 46 10.40 1.95 -3.39
CA VAL A 46 9.57 1.34 -4.44
C VAL A 46 9.34 -0.10 -3.99
N SER A 47 8.10 -0.47 -3.65
CA SER A 47 7.82 -1.89 -3.47
C SER A 47 7.98 -2.57 -4.83
N PRO A 48 8.74 -3.67 -4.94
CA PRO A 48 8.70 -4.49 -6.14
C PRO A 48 7.25 -4.89 -6.38
N ASN A 49 6.65 -4.39 -7.45
CA ASN A 49 5.32 -4.81 -7.84
C ASN A 49 5.52 -6.14 -8.57
N GLU A 50 5.36 -7.26 -7.86
CA GLU A 50 5.47 -8.63 -8.43
C GLU A 50 4.40 -8.91 -9.49
N GLY A 51 3.40 -8.04 -9.62
CA GLY A 51 2.39 -8.13 -10.66
C GLY A 51 2.94 -7.70 -12.03
N PRO A 52 2.38 -8.27 -13.13
CA PRO A 52 2.68 -7.77 -14.47
C PRO A 52 2.47 -6.26 -14.51
N PRO A 53 3.24 -5.54 -15.35
CA PRO A 53 3.17 -4.09 -15.41
C PRO A 53 1.72 -3.66 -15.53
N ARG A 54 1.33 -2.63 -14.77
CA ARG A 54 -0.04 -2.14 -14.80
C ARG A 54 -0.31 -1.66 -16.21
N VAL A 55 -0.95 -2.52 -17.01
CA VAL A 55 -1.57 -2.19 -18.29
C VAL A 55 -2.15 -0.81 -18.12
N LYS A 56 -1.90 0.10 -19.06
CA LYS A 56 -2.45 1.46 -19.01
C LYS A 56 -3.98 1.38 -19.16
N PHE A 57 -4.65 0.96 -18.10
CA PHE A 57 -6.06 0.58 -18.10
C PHE A 57 -6.92 1.78 -18.47
N ARG A 58 -6.47 2.99 -18.15
CA ARG A 58 -7.10 4.24 -18.60
C ARG A 58 -7.07 4.37 -20.11
N ASP A 59 -5.93 4.13 -20.73
CA ASP A 59 -5.74 4.26 -22.18
C ASP A 59 -6.50 3.17 -22.92
N MET A 60 -6.41 1.91 -22.44
CA MET A 60 -7.18 0.79 -22.97
C MET A 60 -8.70 1.02 -22.84
N ASN A 61 -9.18 1.51 -21.69
CA ASN A 61 -10.59 1.79 -21.50
C ASN A 61 -11.08 2.97 -22.37
N ASN A 62 -10.24 3.98 -22.60
CA ASN A 62 -10.56 5.07 -23.52
C ASN A 62 -10.64 4.59 -24.96
N TYR A 63 -9.72 3.72 -25.39
CA TYR A 63 -9.76 3.09 -26.71
C TYR A 63 -11.02 2.22 -26.87
N CYS A 64 -11.32 1.36 -25.89
CA CYS A 64 -12.56 0.56 -25.85
C CYS A 64 -13.82 1.42 -25.99
N LYS A 65 -13.88 2.58 -25.32
CA LYS A 65 -15.01 3.52 -25.45
C LYS A 65 -15.12 4.16 -26.84
N GLN A 66 -13.99 4.43 -27.49
CA GLN A 66 -13.96 5.03 -28.83
C GLN A 66 -14.39 4.02 -29.90
N VAL A 67 -13.95 2.78 -29.78
CA VAL A 67 -14.24 1.71 -30.75
C VAL A 67 -15.57 1.00 -30.44
N GLY A 68 -16.14 1.22 -29.25
CA GLY A 68 -17.38 0.58 -28.81
C GLY A 68 -17.22 -0.90 -28.46
N LYS A 69 -15.98 -1.35 -28.24
CA LYS A 69 -15.63 -2.74 -27.88
C LYS A 69 -15.44 -2.88 -26.38
N LYS A 70 -15.71 -4.07 -25.84
CA LYS A 70 -15.31 -4.39 -24.47
C LYS A 70 -13.82 -4.78 -24.41
N PRO A 71 -13.14 -4.62 -23.26
CA PRO A 71 -11.75 -5.06 -23.11
C PRO A 71 -11.50 -6.55 -23.41
N VAL A 72 -12.55 -7.38 -23.33
CA VAL A 72 -12.52 -8.82 -23.64
C VAL A 72 -12.63 -9.10 -25.15
N GLU A 73 -13.02 -8.09 -25.94
CA GLU A 73 -13.21 -8.17 -27.39
C GLU A 73 -12.02 -7.55 -28.16
N LEU A 74 -10.99 -7.10 -27.44
CA LEU A 74 -9.74 -6.64 -28.03
C LEU A 74 -8.99 -7.83 -28.63
N THR A 75 -8.49 -7.65 -29.85
CA THR A 75 -7.58 -8.63 -30.45
C THR A 75 -6.24 -8.60 -29.71
N ASP A 76 -5.46 -9.67 -29.83
CA ASP A 76 -4.13 -9.75 -29.20
C ASP A 76 -3.21 -8.60 -29.66
N GLU A 77 -3.32 -8.19 -30.93
CA GLU A 77 -2.60 -7.06 -31.51
C GLU A 77 -3.00 -5.69 -30.91
N GLU A 78 -4.29 -5.48 -30.67
CA GLU A 78 -4.80 -4.27 -29.99
C GLU A 78 -4.37 -4.27 -28.51
N MET A 79 -4.30 -5.46 -27.89
CA MET A 79 -3.90 -5.63 -26.49
C MET A 79 -2.39 -5.39 -26.28
N GLU A 80 -1.55 -5.76 -27.23
CA GLU A 80 -0.09 -5.51 -27.19
C GLU A 80 0.25 -4.02 -27.11
N GLN A 81 -0.57 -3.13 -27.68
CA GLN A 81 -0.37 -1.68 -27.59
C GLN A 81 -0.47 -1.15 -26.15
N PHE A 82 -1.16 -1.89 -25.27
CA PHE A 82 -1.36 -1.54 -23.86
C PHE A 82 -0.50 -2.37 -22.91
N ARG A 83 0.20 -3.41 -23.42
CA ARG A 83 1.19 -4.18 -22.68
C ARG A 83 2.54 -3.47 -22.79
N PHE A 84 3.00 -2.92 -21.67
CA PHE A 84 4.39 -2.50 -21.47
C PHE A 84 5.01 -3.42 -20.43
#